data_AF-A0A514XGL8-F1
#
_entry.id   AF-A0A514XGL8-F1
#
_cell.length_a   1.000
_cell.length_b   1.000
_cell.length_c   1.000
_cell.angle_alpha   90.00
_cell.angle_beta   90.00
_cell.angle_gamma   90.00
#
_symmetry.space_group_name_H-M   'P 1'
#
loop_
_entity.id
_entity.type
_entity.pdbx_description
1 polymer ?
#
loop_
_entity_poly.entity_id
_entity_poly.type
_entity_poly.pdbx_seq_one_letter_code
_entity_poly.pdbx_strand_id
1 'polypeptide(L)'
;MSFQTSFKQILREKMGETPTIQANYSSVMDSDPIHLAYLLGQINKTELQTPRGQYPRPAVRPQRKPHSFSPAQSQAFEFFKCWIHGLSEGFTETELRKAFRQAALRLHPDHGGNAQQFMELKEHFETLRSIFQS
;
A
#
# COMPACT_ATOMS: atom_id res chain seq x y z
N MET A 1 40.53 -6.33 -21.45
CA MET A 1 39.59 -7.14 -20.65
C MET A 1 39.27 -6.35 -19.39
N SER A 2 38.06 -5.80 -19.28
CA SER A 2 37.64 -4.96 -18.15
C SER A 2 36.88 -5.81 -17.13
N PHE A 3 37.43 -5.93 -15.93
CA PHE A 3 36.78 -6.63 -14.83
C PHE A 3 35.79 -5.68 -14.15
N GLN A 4 34.49 -5.85 -14.40
CA GLN A 4 33.46 -5.22 -13.58
C GLN A 4 33.41 -5.97 -12.23
N THR A 5 34.27 -5.59 -11.30
CA THR A 5 34.17 -6.06 -9.91
C THR A 5 32.93 -5.43 -9.29
N SER A 6 31.94 -6.27 -8.95
CA SER A 6 30.69 -5.82 -8.33
C SER A 6 30.99 -5.09 -7.01
N PHE A 7 30.29 -3.99 -6.74
CA PHE A 7 30.46 -3.21 -5.51
C PHE A 7 30.28 -4.06 -4.23
N LYS A 8 29.42 -5.10 -4.29
CA LYS A 8 29.28 -6.09 -3.20
C LYS A 8 30.56 -6.88 -2.94
N GLN A 9 31.36 -7.11 -3.96
CA GLN A 9 32.61 -7.87 -3.91
C GLN A 9 33.73 -7.02 -3.30
N ILE A 10 33.77 -5.73 -3.65
CA ILE A 10 34.70 -4.75 -3.07
C ILE A 10 34.40 -4.55 -1.57
N LEU A 11 33.11 -4.43 -1.20
CA LEU A 11 32.73 -4.36 0.21
C LEU A 11 33.09 -5.62 0.99
N ARG A 12 32.99 -6.80 0.37
CA ARG A 12 33.34 -8.08 1.00
C ARG A 12 34.84 -8.20 1.26
N GLU A 13 35.69 -7.79 0.32
CA GLU A 13 37.14 -7.75 0.53
C GLU A 13 37.52 -6.75 1.63
N LYS A 14 36.86 -5.59 1.68
CA LYS A 14 37.19 -4.55 2.66
C LYS A 14 36.79 -4.90 4.11
N MET A 15 35.82 -5.80 4.28
CA MET A 15 35.33 -6.25 5.59
C MET A 15 36.07 -7.48 6.13
N GLY A 16 37.07 -8.01 5.40
CA GLY A 16 37.95 -9.07 5.90
C GLY A 16 37.29 -10.43 6.14
N GLU A 17 36.15 -10.71 5.50
CA GLU A 17 35.47 -12.00 5.64
C GLU A 17 36.21 -13.09 4.83
N THR A 18 37.10 -13.83 5.49
CA THR A 18 37.65 -15.09 4.96
C THR A 18 36.52 -16.09 4.74
N PRO A 19 36.58 -16.97 3.72
CA PRO A 19 35.56 -17.99 3.49
C PRO A 19 35.65 -19.05 4.58
N THR A 20 34.93 -18.82 5.69
CA THR A 20 34.73 -19.82 6.72
C THR A 20 33.86 -20.93 6.15
N ILE A 21 34.55 -22.04 5.92
CA ILE A 21 34.05 -23.42 5.78
C ILE A 21 32.70 -23.57 6.49
N GLN A 22 31.67 -23.91 5.69
CA GLN A 22 30.43 -24.61 6.07
C GLN A 22 30.04 -24.50 7.55
N ALA A 23 29.70 -23.29 8.01
CA ALA A 23 29.06 -23.12 9.31
C ALA A 23 27.55 -23.36 9.16
N ASN A 24 27.16 -24.60 9.48
CA ASN A 24 25.85 -25.07 9.88
C ASN A 24 24.77 -23.97 10.07
N TYR A 25 23.94 -23.76 9.04
CA TYR A 25 22.65 -23.08 9.15
C TYR A 25 21.64 -23.84 10.04
N SER A 26 21.99 -25.04 10.54
CA SER A 26 21.12 -25.84 11.41
C SER A 26 21.04 -25.31 12.85
N SER A 27 22.11 -24.70 13.36
CA SER A 27 22.25 -24.34 14.79
C SER A 27 21.16 -23.40 15.31
N VAL A 28 20.72 -22.43 14.49
CA VAL A 28 19.69 -21.47 14.91
C VAL A 28 18.32 -22.15 14.98
N MET A 29 18.02 -23.05 14.04
CA MET A 29 16.76 -23.81 13.99
C MET A 29 16.71 -24.90 15.06
N ASP A 30 17.84 -25.50 15.44
CA ASP A 30 17.94 -26.53 16.48
C ASP A 30 17.67 -25.99 17.90
N SER A 31 17.69 -24.66 18.09
CA SER A 31 17.39 -24.02 19.38
C SER A 31 15.93 -23.59 19.54
N ASP A 32 15.14 -23.63 18.46
CA ASP A 32 13.75 -23.21 18.52
C ASP A 32 12.90 -24.27 19.24
N PRO A 33 12.16 -23.92 20.31
CA PRO A 33 11.40 -24.89 21.10
C PRO A 33 10.33 -25.62 20.29
N ILE A 34 9.81 -24.98 19.23
CA ILE A 34 8.84 -25.58 18.30
C ILE A 34 9.52 -26.61 17.40
N HIS A 35 10.73 -26.30 16.90
CA HIS A 35 11.48 -27.22 16.06
C HIS A 35 11.96 -28.44 16.86
N LEU A 36 12.40 -28.23 18.09
CA LEU A 36 12.74 -29.30 19.03
C LEU A 36 11.54 -30.19 19.34
N ALA A 37 10.37 -29.63 19.61
CA ALA A 37 9.16 -30.42 19.83
C ALA A 37 8.78 -31.27 18.60
N TYR A 38 9.03 -30.76 17.39
CA TYR A 38 8.82 -31.51 16.15
C TYR A 38 9.83 -32.67 16.02
N LEU A 39 11.12 -32.41 16.23
CA LEU A 39 12.17 -33.43 16.18
C LEU A 39 11.97 -34.52 17.23
N LEU A 40 11.49 -34.16 18.42
CA LEU A 40 11.13 -35.08 19.50
C LEU A 40 9.81 -35.83 19.23
N GLY A 41 9.13 -35.58 18.11
CA GLY A 41 7.87 -36.23 17.74
C GLY A 41 6.67 -35.83 18.59
N GLN A 42 6.78 -34.74 19.36
CA GLN A 42 5.68 -34.22 20.18
C GLN A 42 4.64 -33.48 19.33
N ILE A 43 5.04 -32.93 18.19
CA ILE A 43 4.15 -32.30 17.21
C ILE A 43 4.46 -32.81 15.80
N ASN A 44 3.42 -32.98 14.99
CA ASN A 44 3.55 -33.54 13.62
C ASN A 44 3.92 -32.50 12.55
N LYS A 45 4.05 -31.22 12.93
CA LYS A 45 4.29 -30.08 12.01
C LYS A 45 4.89 -28.90 12.78
N THR A 46 5.85 -28.22 12.16
CA THR A 46 6.56 -27.06 12.74
C THR A 46 5.77 -25.75 12.63
N GLU A 47 4.74 -25.70 11.78
CA GLU A 47 3.89 -24.52 11.65
C GLU A 47 2.89 -24.43 12.80
N LEU A 48 3.02 -23.37 13.61
CA LEU A 48 2.00 -22.97 14.56
C LEU A 48 0.71 -22.65 13.80
N GLN A 49 -0.29 -23.53 13.89
CA GLN A 49 -1.64 -23.17 13.48
C GLN A 49 -2.13 -22.07 14.43
N THR A 50 -2.11 -20.82 13.98
CA THR A 50 -2.67 -19.73 14.77
C THR A 50 -4.14 -20.08 15.07
N PRO A 51 -4.64 -19.89 16.31
CA PRO A 51 -6.06 -20.11 16.65
C PRO A 51 -7.02 -19.30 15.76
N ARG A 52 -6.48 -18.22 15.17
CA ARG A 52 -7.05 -17.52 14.04
C ARG A 52 -6.98 -18.44 12.83
N GLY A 53 -8.07 -19.18 12.60
CA GLY A 53 -8.28 -19.97 11.39
C GLY A 53 -7.92 -19.19 10.12
N GLN A 54 -7.68 -19.92 9.03
CA GLN A 54 -7.41 -19.34 7.71
C GLN A 54 -8.52 -18.36 7.34
N TYR A 55 -8.35 -17.08 7.65
CA TYR A 55 -9.30 -16.07 7.22
C TYR A 55 -9.28 -16.09 5.70
N PRO A 56 -10.44 -16.27 5.03
CA PRO A 56 -10.48 -16.16 3.60
C PRO A 56 -9.88 -14.80 3.23
N ARG A 57 -8.96 -14.80 2.26
CA ARG A 57 -8.37 -13.56 1.76
C ARG A 57 -9.54 -12.61 1.43
N PRO A 58 -9.55 -11.37 1.93
CA PRO A 58 -10.60 -10.42 1.60
C PRO A 58 -10.78 -10.34 0.09
N ALA A 59 -12.03 -10.38 -0.38
CA ALA A 59 -12.32 -10.29 -1.80
C ALA A 59 -11.71 -9.00 -2.38
N VAL A 60 -10.91 -9.14 -3.43
CA VAL A 60 -10.37 -7.99 -4.17
C VAL A 60 -11.56 -7.23 -4.75
N ARG A 61 -11.61 -5.91 -4.53
CA ARG A 61 -12.70 -5.10 -5.08
C ARG A 61 -12.66 -5.16 -6.61
N PRO A 62 -13.79 -5.38 -7.29
CA PRO A 62 -13.83 -5.39 -8.74
C PRO A 62 -13.36 -4.04 -9.28
N GLN A 63 -12.43 -4.06 -10.25
CA GLN A 63 -11.98 -2.86 -10.94
C GLN A 63 -13.11 -2.36 -11.84
N ARG A 64 -13.60 -1.14 -11.58
CA ARG A 64 -14.67 -0.51 -12.35
C ARG A 64 -14.10 0.13 -13.61
N LYS A 65 -14.91 0.26 -14.66
CA LYS A 65 -14.53 0.99 -15.87
C LYS A 65 -14.36 2.49 -15.53
N PRO A 66 -13.35 3.17 -16.07
CA PRO A 66 -13.16 4.60 -15.87
C PRO A 66 -14.29 5.40 -16.55
N HIS A 67 -14.65 6.54 -15.98
CA HIS A 67 -15.65 7.45 -16.57
C HIS A 67 -15.07 8.20 -17.77
N SER A 68 -15.91 8.55 -18.74
CA SER A 68 -15.54 9.45 -19.84
C SER A 68 -15.64 10.91 -19.37
N PHE A 69 -14.50 11.54 -19.09
CA PHE A 69 -14.46 12.92 -18.58
C PHE A 69 -14.44 13.96 -19.70
N SER A 70 -15.20 15.04 -19.51
CA SER A 70 -15.00 16.32 -20.22
C SER A 70 -13.66 16.97 -19.77
N PRO A 71 -13.02 17.85 -20.58
CA PRO A 71 -11.79 18.53 -20.18
C PRO A 71 -11.88 19.24 -18.81
N ALA A 72 -13.00 19.88 -18.52
CA ALA A 72 -13.23 20.55 -17.23
C ALA A 72 -13.34 19.53 -16.06
N GLN A 73 -13.96 18.37 -16.31
CA GLN A 73 -14.08 17.30 -15.32
C GLN A 73 -12.73 16.61 -15.06
N SER A 74 -11.89 16.49 -16.09
CA SER A 74 -10.52 15.97 -15.94
C SER A 74 -9.68 16.86 -15.02
N GLN A 75 -9.74 18.18 -15.21
CA GLN A 75 -9.07 19.14 -14.32
C GLN A 75 -9.59 19.04 -12.88
N ALA A 76 -10.90 18.95 -12.70
CA ALA A 76 -11.50 18.74 -11.39
C ALA A 76 -11.01 17.44 -10.73
N PHE A 77 -10.92 16.34 -11.50
CA PHE A 77 -10.44 15.08 -11.00
C PHE A 77 -8.95 15.12 -10.60
N GLU A 78 -8.10 15.77 -11.38
CA GLU A 78 -6.68 15.97 -11.04
C GLU A 78 -6.53 16.83 -9.77
N PHE A 79 -7.36 17.86 -9.58
CA PHE A 79 -7.41 18.60 -8.32
C PHE A 79 -7.72 17.68 -7.13
N PHE A 80 -8.72 16.80 -7.26
CA PHE A 80 -9.06 15.83 -6.22
C PHE A 80 -7.93 14.84 -5.92
N LYS A 81 -7.17 14.38 -6.92
CA LYS A 81 -6.01 13.50 -6.73
C LYS A 81 -4.92 14.13 -5.87
N CYS A 82 -4.67 15.44 -6.02
CA CYS A 82 -3.69 16.16 -5.21
C CYS A 82 -4.01 16.11 -3.71
N TRP A 83 -5.30 16.16 -3.35
CA TRP A 83 -5.74 16.16 -1.95
C TRP A 83 -6.02 14.76 -1.39
N ILE A 84 -6.34 13.79 -2.26
CA ILE A 84 -6.87 12.47 -1.88
C ILE A 84 -6.23 11.37 -2.73
N HIS A 85 -5.43 10.52 -2.08
CA HIS A 85 -4.65 9.46 -2.71
C HIS A 85 -5.42 8.16 -3.00
N GLY A 86 -6.75 8.22 -3.17
CA GLY A 86 -7.58 7.00 -3.20
C GLY A 86 -8.81 7.03 -4.09
N LEU A 87 -9.00 8.09 -4.88
CA LEU A 87 -10.12 8.17 -5.82
C LEU A 87 -9.69 7.53 -7.16
N SER A 88 -10.34 6.42 -7.52
CA SER A 88 -10.16 5.76 -8.83
C SER A 88 -10.97 6.48 -9.90
N GLU A 89 -10.55 6.44 -11.17
CA GLU A 89 -11.27 7.03 -12.32
C GLU A 89 -12.68 6.45 -12.51
N GLY A 90 -12.93 5.22 -12.03
CA GLY A 90 -14.25 4.57 -12.03
C GLY A 90 -15.02 4.75 -10.71
N PHE A 91 -14.90 5.92 -10.07
CA PHE A 91 -15.48 6.17 -8.75
C PHE A 91 -17.02 6.14 -8.77
N THR A 92 -17.65 5.81 -7.65
CA THR A 92 -19.11 5.97 -7.48
C THR A 92 -19.45 7.30 -6.82
N GLU A 93 -20.72 7.72 -6.90
CA GLU A 93 -21.19 8.94 -6.20
C GLU A 93 -20.87 8.89 -4.70
N THR A 94 -21.00 7.72 -4.07
CA THR A 94 -20.68 7.54 -2.64
C THR A 94 -19.20 7.75 -2.33
N GLU A 95 -18.31 7.29 -3.22
CA GLU A 95 -16.87 7.49 -3.13
C GLU A 95 -16.49 8.95 -3.36
N LEU A 96 -17.12 9.62 -4.34
CA LEU A 96 -16.93 11.06 -4.57
C LEU A 96 -17.35 11.88 -3.34
N ARG A 97 -18.51 11.60 -2.75
CA ARG A 97 -18.99 12.28 -1.53
C ARG A 97 -18.09 11.99 -0.32
N LYS A 98 -17.56 10.78 -0.21
CA LYS A 98 -16.60 10.42 0.84
C LYS A 98 -15.29 11.18 0.66
N ALA A 99 -14.77 11.23 -0.56
CA ALA A 99 -13.59 11.97 -0.92
C ALA A 99 -13.76 13.46 -0.61
N PHE A 100 -14.87 14.08 -1.04
CA PHE A 100 -15.20 15.46 -0.72
C PHE A 100 -15.18 15.74 0.78
N ARG A 101 -15.81 14.89 1.61
CA ARG A 101 -15.78 15.07 3.07
C ARG A 101 -14.37 15.00 3.65
N GLN A 102 -13.52 14.11 3.13
CA GLN A 102 -12.13 13.99 3.58
C GLN A 102 -11.30 15.22 3.22
N ALA A 103 -11.43 15.73 1.99
CA ALA A 103 -10.77 16.97 1.58
C ALA A 103 -11.31 18.19 2.33
N ALA A 104 -12.64 18.26 2.50
CA ALA A 104 -13.31 19.32 3.24
C ALA A 104 -12.75 19.45 4.66
N LEU A 105 -12.60 18.35 5.40
CA LEU A 105 -12.05 18.39 6.76
C LEU A 105 -10.62 18.94 6.82
N ARG A 106 -9.81 18.71 5.78
CA ARG A 106 -8.43 19.22 5.70
C ARG A 106 -8.35 20.68 5.29
N LEU A 107 -9.24 21.11 4.39
CA LEU A 107 -9.24 22.44 3.80
C LEU A 107 -10.14 23.43 4.57
N HIS A 108 -10.92 22.96 5.53
CA HIS A 108 -11.84 23.80 6.29
C HIS A 108 -11.07 24.86 7.10
N PRO A 109 -11.50 26.15 7.08
CA PRO A 109 -10.80 27.23 7.78
C PRO A 109 -10.72 27.02 9.30
N ASP A 110 -11.73 26.39 9.90
CA ASP A 110 -11.75 26.08 11.35
C ASP A 110 -10.66 25.07 11.75
N HIS A 111 -10.18 24.26 10.80
CA HIS A 111 -9.08 23.31 11.01
C HIS A 111 -7.72 23.84 10.52
N GLY A 112 -7.63 25.16 10.23
CA GLY A 112 -6.42 25.81 9.75
C GLY A 112 -6.21 25.71 8.23
N GLY A 113 -7.24 25.37 7.46
CA GLY A 113 -7.22 25.35 6.00
C GLY A 113 -7.50 26.71 5.35
N ASN A 114 -7.35 26.78 4.03
CA ASN A 114 -7.63 27.98 3.25
C ASN A 114 -9.09 27.97 2.72
N ALA A 115 -9.85 29.02 3.04
CA ALA A 115 -11.22 29.20 2.57
C ALA A 115 -11.33 29.24 1.03
N GLN A 116 -10.34 29.79 0.32
CA GLN A 116 -10.35 29.82 -1.14
C GLN A 116 -10.28 28.40 -1.74
N GLN A 117 -9.36 27.58 -1.23
CA GLN A 117 -9.22 26.18 -1.66
C GLN A 117 -10.46 25.35 -1.35
N PHE A 118 -11.16 25.67 -0.25
CA PHE A 118 -12.43 25.04 0.07
C PHE A 118 -13.54 25.41 -0.92
N MET A 119 -13.58 26.65 -1.41
CA MET A 119 -14.51 27.06 -2.47
C MET A 119 -14.20 26.34 -3.79
N GLU A 120 -12.93 26.30 -4.20
CA GLU A 120 -12.48 25.57 -5.39
C GLU A 120 -12.85 24.07 -5.30
N LEU A 121 -12.62 23.44 -4.14
CA LEU A 121 -13.02 22.05 -3.89
C LEU A 121 -14.52 21.84 -4.13
N LYS A 122 -15.36 22.78 -3.69
CA LYS A 122 -16.81 22.71 -3.86
C LYS A 122 -17.21 22.85 -5.33
N GLU A 123 -16.59 23.77 -6.07
CA GLU A 123 -16.84 23.93 -7.51
C GLU A 123 -16.47 22.65 -8.28
N HIS A 124 -15.27 22.12 -8.04
CA HIS A 124 -14.83 20.87 -8.66
C HIS A 124 -15.74 19.69 -8.29
N PHE A 125 -16.26 19.63 -7.06
CA PHE A 125 -17.21 18.60 -6.66
C PHE A 125 -18.51 18.65 -7.48
N GLU A 126 -19.10 19.84 -7.68
CA GLU A 126 -20.32 19.99 -8.48
C GLU A 126 -20.09 19.60 -9.95
N THR A 127 -18.92 19.97 -10.52
CA THR A 127 -18.59 19.55 -11.89
C THR A 127 -18.51 18.04 -12.05
N LEU A 128 -17.94 17.32 -11.09
CA LEU A 128 -17.86 15.86 -11.11
C LEU A 128 -19.20 15.19 -10.79
N ARG A 129 -20.05 15.83 -9.99
CA ARG A 129 -21.37 15.32 -9.65
C ARG A 129 -22.30 15.29 -10.87
N SER A 130 -22.13 16.22 -11.81
CA SER A 130 -22.90 16.26 -13.06
C SER A 130 -22.83 14.97 -13.88
N ILE A 131 -21.75 14.19 -13.74
CA ILE A 131 -21.54 12.89 -14.42
C ILE A 131 -22.61 11.86 -14.04
N PHE A 132 -23.16 11.94 -12.83
CA PHE A 132 -24.18 10.99 -12.34
C PHE A 132 -25.61 11.49 -12.55
N GLN A 133 -25.79 12.74 -12.98
CA GLN A 133 -27.10 13.35 -13.18
C GLN A 133 -27.59 13.30 -14.63
N SER A 134 -26.78 12.76 -15.54
CA SER A 134 -27.12 12.56 -16.96
C SER A 134 -27.97 11.31 -17.20
#